data_AF-A0A4S4AUQ1-F1
#
_entry.id   AF-A0A4S4AUQ1-F1
#
_cell.length_a   1.000
_cell.length_b   1.000
_cell.length_c   1.000
_cell.angle_alpha   90.00
_cell.angle_beta   90.00
_cell.angle_gamma   90.00
#
_symmetry.space_group_name_H-M   'P 1'
#
loop_
_entity.id
_entity.type
_entity.pdbx_description
1 polymer ?
#
loop_
_entity_poly.entity_id
_entity_poly.type
_entity_poly.pdbx_seq_one_letter_code
_entity_poly.pdbx_strand_id
1 'polypeptide(L)'
;MLKYKLLEDLSLTVMQTKGGFRPDIVDRIVKRAKIGKGAFRFPSNPTMHGFSSGYHEAFVVTDMTDVISRRSQVSSGRSAMPQISSGYWQKHSGTAFPEANVSALLHAGDGARTDTARTILSGPGGKVAGHSGSGIDTTGQAAAHDVLRDQAMRALGDPHMTPRAFGVLAAATTLFSMAPGELASKAGNAARLKDQRARFSWEDDRNEAKERLAVAHASLPPAEQARVMHHMGRFAAEIGGGRKLEVSRPSSPRRQRQGTVGAPIQGGGYDPFSSTSGAPSIGLAPHADPQTTSLYVTEPFRVQRRK
;
A
#
# COMPACT_ATOMS: atom_id res chain seq x y z
N MET A 1 -20.02 -2.00 -18.85
CA MET A 1 -18.82 -1.50 -18.12
C MET A 1 -19.03 -1.82 -16.65
N LEU A 2 -18.22 -2.70 -16.04
CA LEU A 2 -18.39 -3.14 -14.65
C LEU A 2 -17.80 -2.09 -13.71
N LYS A 3 -18.65 -1.46 -12.89
CA LYS A 3 -18.24 -0.55 -11.82
C LYS A 3 -17.82 -1.41 -10.63
N TYR A 4 -16.62 -1.20 -10.07
CA TYR A 4 -16.22 -1.88 -8.85
C TYR A 4 -17.21 -1.58 -7.72
N LYS A 5 -17.67 -2.63 -7.04
CA LYS A 5 -18.56 -2.54 -5.89
C LYS A 5 -17.96 -3.34 -4.75
N LEU A 6 -17.73 -2.68 -3.63
CA LEU A 6 -17.16 -3.27 -2.41
C LEU A 6 -17.84 -4.57 -1.98
N LEU A 7 -19.18 -4.60 -2.07
CA LEU A 7 -19.99 -5.76 -1.67
C LEU A 7 -19.84 -6.97 -2.61
N GLU A 8 -19.35 -6.74 -3.83
CA GLU A 8 -19.12 -7.76 -4.86
C GLU A 8 -17.65 -8.19 -4.90
N ASP A 9 -16.75 -7.57 -4.12
CA ASP A 9 -15.35 -7.97 -4.01
C ASP A 9 -15.24 -9.31 -3.26
N LEU A 10 -15.15 -10.38 -4.04
CA LEU A 10 -15.02 -11.75 -3.55
C LEU A 10 -13.70 -12.00 -2.82
N SER A 11 -12.73 -11.08 -2.90
CA SER A 11 -11.52 -11.16 -2.11
C SER A 11 -11.75 -10.71 -0.67
N LEU A 12 -12.87 -10.09 -0.28
CA LEU A 12 -13.08 -9.58 1.08
C LEU A 12 -13.85 -10.57 1.98
N THR A 13 -13.47 -10.62 3.26
CA THR A 13 -14.31 -11.24 4.30
C THR A 13 -15.59 -10.43 4.50
N VAL A 14 -16.65 -11.05 5.04
CA VAL A 14 -17.93 -10.36 5.34
C VAL A 14 -17.71 -9.08 6.16
N MET A 15 -16.77 -9.10 7.12
CA MET A 15 -16.45 -7.92 7.92
C MET A 15 -15.74 -6.83 7.09
N GLN A 16 -14.84 -7.22 6.18
CA GLN A 16 -14.15 -6.28 5.29
C GLN A 16 -15.06 -5.65 4.24
N THR A 17 -16.13 -6.35 3.81
CA THR A 17 -17.14 -5.77 2.90
C THR A 17 -17.93 -4.62 3.53
N LYS A 18 -17.85 -4.45 4.86
CA LYS A 18 -18.47 -3.34 5.61
C LYS A 18 -17.48 -2.19 5.90
N GLY A 19 -16.24 -2.28 5.42
CA GLY A 19 -15.11 -1.40 5.73
C GLY A 19 -13.85 -2.21 6.09
N GLY A 20 -12.65 -1.80 5.64
CA GLY A 20 -11.43 -2.61 5.81
C GLY A 20 -10.80 -2.55 7.21
N PHE A 21 -10.83 -1.41 7.89
CA PHE A 21 -10.52 -1.21 9.31
C PHE A 21 -11.85 -1.38 10.02
N ARG A 22 -11.81 -1.90 11.24
CA ARG A 22 -12.96 -1.86 12.13
C ARG A 22 -13.45 -0.40 12.19
N PRO A 23 -14.61 -0.04 11.60
CA PRO A 23 -14.99 1.37 11.47
C PRO A 23 -15.06 2.05 12.84
N ASP A 24 -15.49 1.29 13.85
CA ASP A 24 -15.48 1.67 15.26
C ASP A 24 -14.08 2.01 15.81
N ILE A 25 -13.01 1.40 15.29
CA ILE A 25 -11.64 1.69 15.71
C ILE A 25 -11.09 2.93 15.00
N VAL A 26 -11.40 3.14 13.72
CA VAL A 26 -11.04 4.39 13.02
C VAL A 26 -11.69 5.57 13.74
N ASP A 27 -12.98 5.47 14.06
CA ASP A 27 -13.71 6.49 14.81
C ASP A 27 -13.09 6.76 16.18
N ARG A 28 -12.65 5.70 16.89
CA ARG A 28 -11.94 5.84 18.16
C ARG A 28 -10.62 6.59 17.99
N ILE A 29 -9.81 6.24 16.99
CA ILE A 29 -8.54 6.93 16.72
C ILE A 29 -8.81 8.40 16.35
N VAL A 30 -9.81 8.68 15.51
CA VAL A 30 -10.22 10.04 15.13
C VAL A 30 -10.64 10.83 16.38
N LYS A 31 -11.38 10.21 17.30
CA LYS A 31 -11.75 10.79 18.61
C LYS A 31 -10.59 10.82 19.63
N ARG A 32 -9.36 10.49 19.23
CA ARG A 32 -8.15 10.43 20.08
C ARG A 32 -8.29 9.46 21.27
N ALA A 33 -9.14 8.44 21.12
CA ALA A 33 -9.24 7.38 22.11
C ALA A 33 -8.09 6.39 21.94
N LYS A 34 -7.44 6.05 23.05
CA LYS A 34 -6.40 5.01 23.07
C LYS A 34 -6.97 3.68 22.58
N ILE A 35 -6.21 3.02 21.73
CA ILE A 35 -6.53 1.70 21.21
C ILE A 35 -5.49 0.67 21.68
N GLY A 36 -5.89 -0.60 21.75
CA GLY A 36 -4.93 -1.68 21.99
C GLY A 36 -4.01 -1.87 20.78
N LYS A 37 -2.81 -2.42 21.01
CA LYS A 37 -1.88 -2.77 19.93
C LYS A 37 -2.56 -3.74 18.96
N GLY A 38 -2.60 -3.38 17.67
CA GLY A 38 -3.24 -4.21 16.66
C GLY A 38 -4.77 -4.24 16.73
N ALA A 39 -5.42 -3.38 17.52
CA ALA A 39 -6.88 -3.36 17.64
C ALA A 39 -7.58 -2.85 16.35
N PHE A 40 -6.88 -2.03 15.57
CA PHE A 40 -7.39 -1.43 14.35
C PHE A 40 -7.58 -2.45 13.22
N ARG A 41 -6.80 -3.53 13.20
CA ARG A 41 -6.91 -4.59 12.19
C ARG A 41 -7.94 -5.65 12.58
N PHE A 42 -8.63 -6.19 11.57
CA PHE A 42 -9.23 -7.51 11.71
C PHE A 42 -8.12 -8.56 11.91
N PRO A 43 -8.40 -9.73 12.51
CA PRO A 43 -7.44 -10.83 12.58
C PRO A 43 -6.92 -11.19 11.17
N SER A 44 -5.73 -11.80 11.09
CA SER A 44 -5.21 -12.40 9.84
C SER A 44 -6.31 -13.17 9.13
N ASN A 45 -6.33 -13.12 7.80
CA ASN A 45 -7.42 -13.76 7.06
C ASN A 45 -7.49 -15.26 7.44
N PRO A 46 -8.71 -15.80 7.65
CA PRO A 46 -8.86 -17.22 7.94
C PRO A 46 -8.16 -18.05 6.87
N THR A 47 -7.61 -19.20 7.25
CA THR A 47 -6.98 -20.13 6.32
C THR A 47 -7.98 -20.50 5.23
N MET A 48 -7.75 -19.99 4.03
CA MET A 48 -8.59 -20.25 2.86
C MET A 48 -7.63 -20.73 1.77
N HIS A 49 -7.94 -21.87 1.16
CA HIS A 49 -7.03 -22.53 0.20
C HIS A 49 -5.68 -22.99 0.79
N GLY A 50 -5.70 -23.51 2.02
CA GLY A 50 -4.54 -24.21 2.62
C GLY A 50 -3.47 -23.31 3.23
N PHE A 51 -3.64 -21.98 3.24
CA PHE A 51 -2.73 -21.06 3.92
C PHE A 51 -3.47 -19.91 4.61
N SER A 52 -3.02 -19.53 5.82
CA SER A 52 -3.39 -18.25 6.43
C SER A 52 -2.41 -17.17 5.97
N SER A 53 -2.96 -16.01 5.62
CA SER A 53 -2.22 -14.82 5.20
C SER A 53 -2.46 -13.66 6.16
N GLY A 54 -1.38 -12.98 6.52
CA GLY A 54 -1.45 -11.67 7.18
C GLY A 54 -1.68 -10.55 6.16
N TYR A 55 -1.55 -9.30 6.63
CA TYR A 55 -1.64 -8.10 5.81
C TYR A 55 -0.27 -7.54 5.45
N HIS A 56 -0.10 -7.14 4.20
CA HIS A 56 1.02 -6.33 3.77
C HIS A 56 0.84 -4.92 4.34
N GLU A 57 1.74 -4.53 5.23
CA GLU A 57 1.80 -3.15 5.72
C GLU A 57 2.47 -2.31 4.65
N ALA A 58 1.68 -1.59 3.85
CA ALA A 58 2.11 -1.01 2.57
C ALA A 58 2.00 0.51 2.48
N PHE A 59 1.36 1.12 3.47
CA PHE A 59 1.23 2.58 3.61
C PHE A 59 1.22 2.98 5.08
N VAL A 60 0.24 2.49 5.84
CA VAL A 60 0.19 2.65 7.31
C VAL A 60 0.63 1.34 7.96
N VAL A 61 1.75 1.38 8.68
CA VAL A 61 2.26 0.24 9.46
C VAL A 61 1.54 0.11 10.80
N THR A 62 1.58 -1.09 11.40
CA THR A 62 0.72 -1.41 12.56
C THR A 62 0.94 -0.48 13.75
N ASP A 63 2.20 -0.18 14.08
CA ASP A 63 2.58 0.66 15.21
C ASP A 63 2.22 2.14 15.01
N MET A 64 2.14 2.60 13.76
CA MET A 64 1.78 3.99 13.45
C MET A 64 0.40 4.37 13.99
N THR A 65 -0.58 3.46 13.87
CA THR A 65 -1.96 3.72 14.33
C THR A 65 -2.05 3.86 15.85
N ASP A 66 -1.31 3.04 16.60
CA ASP A 66 -1.21 3.12 18.05
C ASP A 66 -0.56 4.44 18.47
N VAL A 67 0.51 4.87 17.79
CA VAL A 67 1.15 6.15 18.06
C VAL A 67 0.24 7.34 17.72
N ILE A 68 -0.39 7.36 16.55
CA ILE A 68 -1.31 8.43 16.13
C ILE A 68 -2.54 8.53 17.04
N SER A 69 -3.01 7.41 17.60
CA SER A 69 -4.11 7.43 18.56
C SER A 69 -3.82 8.21 19.84
N ARG A 70 -2.53 8.40 20.16
CA ARG A 70 -2.03 9.12 21.35
C ARG A 70 -1.62 10.56 21.07
N ARG A 71 -1.87 11.09 19.86
CA ARG A 71 -1.59 12.48 19.50
C ARG A 71 -2.32 13.46 20.42
N SER A 72 -1.72 14.63 20.63
CA SER A 72 -2.33 15.74 21.37
C SER A 72 -2.75 16.85 20.42
N GLN A 73 -3.83 17.56 20.74
CA GLN A 73 -4.21 18.76 20.03
C GLN A 73 -3.27 19.91 20.44
N VAL A 74 -2.71 20.63 19.47
CA VAL A 74 -1.77 21.74 19.73
C VAL A 74 -2.36 23.11 19.37
N SER A 75 -3.28 23.15 18.41
CA SER A 75 -4.06 24.34 18.08
C SER A 75 -5.33 23.95 17.32
N SER A 76 -6.16 24.94 16.95
CA SER A 76 -7.35 24.67 16.13
C SER A 76 -6.95 24.01 14.82
N GLY A 77 -7.55 22.85 14.52
CA GLY A 77 -7.29 22.09 13.29
C GLY A 77 -5.92 21.39 13.22
N ARG A 78 -5.09 21.44 14.27
CA ARG A 78 -3.76 20.81 14.30
C ARG A 78 -3.54 19.94 15.53
N SER A 79 -2.90 18.81 15.29
CA SER A 79 -2.43 17.90 16.33
C SER A 79 -0.93 17.69 16.22
N ALA A 80 -0.31 17.12 17.24
CA ALA A 80 1.08 16.73 17.22
C ALA A 80 1.25 15.28 17.68
N MET A 81 2.25 14.61 17.12
CA MET A 81 2.69 13.31 17.60
C MET A 81 3.00 13.38 19.09
N PRO A 82 2.72 12.32 19.88
CA PRO A 82 3.08 12.30 21.29
C PRO A 82 4.58 12.49 21.48
N GLN A 83 4.98 12.96 22.65
CA GLN A 83 6.39 13.02 23.02
C GLN A 83 6.93 11.59 23.24
N ILE A 84 7.93 11.20 22.46
CA ILE A 84 8.51 9.85 22.45
C ILE A 84 10.03 9.98 22.63
N SER A 85 10.56 9.30 23.65
CA SER A 85 11.98 9.38 24.02
C SER A 85 12.86 8.28 23.42
N SER A 86 12.29 7.25 22.80
CA SER A 86 13.06 6.12 22.26
C SER A 86 12.38 5.41 21.09
N GLY A 87 13.19 4.64 20.35
CA GLY A 87 12.74 3.85 19.19
C GLY A 87 12.51 4.70 17.94
N TYR A 88 11.98 4.06 16.89
CA TYR A 88 11.84 4.70 15.57
C TYR A 88 11.09 6.03 15.60
N TRP A 89 9.99 6.09 16.35
CA TRP A 89 9.10 7.25 16.38
C TRP A 89 9.67 8.47 17.11
N GLN A 90 10.80 8.34 17.81
CA GLN A 90 11.49 9.46 18.45
C GLN A 90 11.78 10.59 17.46
N LYS A 91 12.17 10.26 16.22
CA LYS A 91 12.45 11.27 15.18
C LYS A 91 11.21 12.07 14.74
N HIS A 92 10.02 11.56 15.02
CA HIS A 92 8.73 12.19 14.72
C HIS A 92 8.07 12.79 15.96
N SER A 93 8.72 12.71 17.13
CA SER A 93 8.21 13.20 18.42
C SER A 93 7.80 14.67 18.32
N GLY A 94 6.59 15.00 18.81
CA GLY A 94 6.08 16.37 18.80
C GLY A 94 5.80 16.99 17.43
N THR A 95 5.99 16.24 16.33
CA THR A 95 5.77 16.77 14.97
C THR A 95 4.30 17.10 14.77
N ALA A 96 4.00 18.34 14.39
CA ALA A 96 2.65 18.83 14.20
C ALA A 96 2.11 18.56 12.79
N PHE A 97 0.83 18.21 12.68
CA PHE A 97 0.13 17.90 11.45
C PHE A 97 -1.34 18.35 11.47
N PRO A 98 -1.97 18.54 10.29
CA PRO A 98 -3.41 18.82 10.19
C PRO A 98 -4.25 17.67 10.75
N GLU A 99 -5.15 17.96 11.69
CA GLU A 99 -6.00 16.93 12.32
C GLU A 99 -6.95 16.27 11.29
N ALA A 100 -7.40 17.04 10.30
CA ALA A 100 -8.28 16.57 9.23
C ALA A 100 -7.65 15.43 8.40
N ASN A 101 -6.31 15.34 8.35
CA ASN A 101 -5.61 14.31 7.59
C ASN A 101 -5.66 12.92 8.24
N VAL A 102 -5.93 12.83 9.54
CA VAL A 102 -5.88 11.56 10.29
C VAL A 102 -6.88 10.56 9.74
N SER A 103 -8.14 10.96 9.59
CA SER A 103 -9.19 10.08 9.07
C SER A 103 -8.87 9.63 7.64
N ALA A 104 -8.49 10.58 6.77
CA ALA A 104 -8.16 10.31 5.38
C ALA A 104 -6.97 9.34 5.22
N LEU A 105 -5.89 9.53 6.00
CA LEU A 105 -4.73 8.65 6.02
C LEU A 105 -5.14 7.23 6.43
N LEU A 106 -5.93 7.10 7.50
CA LEU A 106 -6.38 5.80 8.00
C LEU A 106 -7.26 5.11 6.97
N HIS A 107 -8.29 5.75 6.42
CA HIS A 107 -9.12 5.13 5.38
C HIS A 107 -8.32 4.74 4.13
N ALA A 108 -7.37 5.56 3.71
CA ALA A 108 -6.55 5.22 2.54
C ALA A 108 -5.59 4.04 2.82
N GLY A 109 -4.91 4.05 3.97
CA GLY A 109 -4.03 2.96 4.41
C GLY A 109 -4.76 1.64 4.63
N ASP A 110 -6.04 1.74 4.94
CA ASP A 110 -6.92 0.60 5.05
C ASP A 110 -7.16 -0.14 3.74
N GLY A 111 -7.61 0.61 2.72
CA GLY A 111 -7.87 0.04 1.40
C GLY A 111 -6.59 -0.49 0.75
N ALA A 112 -5.42 0.04 1.12
CA ALA A 112 -4.11 -0.39 0.63
C ALA A 112 -3.66 -1.79 1.11
N ARG A 113 -4.49 -2.53 1.87
CA ARG A 113 -4.11 -3.85 2.37
C ARG A 113 -4.15 -4.92 1.28
N THR A 114 -3.08 -5.70 1.26
CA THR A 114 -2.91 -6.87 0.40
C THR A 114 -2.47 -8.08 1.22
N ASP A 115 -2.51 -9.27 0.63
CA ASP A 115 -2.22 -10.51 1.35
C ASP A 115 -0.71 -10.79 1.38
N THR A 116 -0.13 -11.01 2.57
CA THR A 116 1.29 -11.39 2.72
C THR A 116 1.64 -12.70 2.05
N ALA A 117 0.66 -13.58 1.84
CA ALA A 117 0.82 -14.81 1.09
C ALA A 117 1.03 -14.60 -0.42
N ARG A 118 0.69 -13.40 -0.94
CA ARG A 118 0.80 -13.01 -2.35
C ARG A 118 1.83 -11.90 -2.59
N THR A 119 2.55 -11.44 -1.55
CA THR A 119 3.38 -10.24 -1.65
C THR A 119 4.73 -10.38 -0.94
N ILE A 120 5.71 -9.64 -1.45
CA ILE A 120 7.11 -9.58 -1.02
C ILE A 120 7.48 -8.10 -1.07
N LEU A 121 8.06 -7.61 0.03
CA LEU A 121 8.46 -6.23 0.19
C LEU A 121 9.70 -5.91 -0.63
N SER A 122 9.76 -4.67 -1.07
CA SER A 122 10.95 -3.97 -1.51
C SER A 122 11.46 -3.11 -0.37
N GLY A 123 12.70 -3.33 0.03
CA GLY A 123 13.44 -2.47 0.94
C GLY A 123 14.37 -1.50 0.20
N PRO A 124 14.96 -0.54 0.93
CA PRO A 124 15.95 0.39 0.40
C PRO A 124 17.11 -0.30 -0.32
N GLY A 125 17.57 0.30 -1.42
CA GLY A 125 18.73 -0.17 -2.17
C GLY A 125 18.48 -1.45 -2.98
N GLY A 126 17.22 -1.77 -3.30
CA GLY A 126 16.87 -2.99 -4.04
C GLY A 126 16.84 -4.26 -3.19
N LYS A 127 16.90 -4.13 -1.86
CA LYS A 127 16.66 -5.24 -0.93
C LYS A 127 15.24 -5.77 -1.08
N VAL A 128 15.04 -7.04 -0.76
CA VAL A 128 13.71 -7.68 -0.78
C VAL A 128 13.53 -8.54 0.45
N ALA A 129 12.30 -8.60 0.96
CA ALA A 129 11.98 -9.36 2.17
C ALA A 129 10.54 -9.87 2.13
N GLY A 130 10.30 -11.06 2.68
CA GLY A 130 8.97 -11.51 3.04
C GLY A 130 8.36 -10.66 4.16
N HIS A 131 7.06 -10.80 4.34
CA HIS A 131 6.40 -10.39 5.58
C HIS A 131 6.38 -11.52 6.60
N SER A 132 6.25 -11.15 7.88
CA SER A 132 5.97 -12.13 8.93
C SER A 132 4.80 -13.04 8.56
N GLY A 133 5.03 -14.36 8.68
CA GLY A 133 4.05 -15.37 8.33
C GLY A 133 3.98 -15.73 6.84
N SER A 134 4.80 -15.20 5.93
CA SER A 134 4.84 -15.63 4.53
C SER A 134 5.70 -16.87 4.27
N GLY A 135 6.56 -17.27 5.22
CA GLY A 135 7.52 -18.38 5.04
C GLY A 135 8.74 -18.02 4.17
N ILE A 136 8.90 -16.74 3.85
CA ILE A 136 10.02 -16.14 3.11
C ILE A 136 10.91 -15.40 4.11
N ASP A 137 12.21 -15.29 3.82
CA ASP A 137 13.15 -14.54 4.65
C ASP A 137 12.67 -13.08 4.87
N THR A 138 12.56 -12.68 6.13
CA THR A 138 12.08 -11.35 6.54
C THR A 138 13.22 -10.36 6.78
N THR A 139 14.47 -10.73 6.51
CA THR A 139 15.64 -9.86 6.67
C THR A 139 15.49 -8.59 5.83
N GLY A 140 15.54 -7.42 6.49
CA GLY A 140 15.32 -6.13 5.84
C GLY A 140 13.88 -5.61 5.87
N GLN A 141 12.92 -6.40 6.38
CA GLN A 141 11.53 -5.97 6.56
C GLN A 141 11.43 -4.68 7.40
N ALA A 142 12.22 -4.57 8.47
CA ALA A 142 12.23 -3.38 9.32
C ALA A 142 12.57 -2.10 8.54
N ALA A 143 13.63 -2.16 7.71
CA ALA A 143 14.03 -1.03 6.88
C ALA A 143 12.98 -0.67 5.83
N ALA A 144 12.29 -1.66 5.25
CA ALA A 144 11.17 -1.39 4.34
C ALA A 144 10.01 -0.69 5.07
N HIS A 145 9.65 -1.15 6.27
CA HIS A 145 8.59 -0.52 7.07
C HIS A 145 8.95 0.90 7.53
N ASP A 146 10.23 1.17 7.79
CA ASP A 146 10.68 2.52 8.14
C ASP A 146 10.41 3.53 7.01
N VAL A 147 10.71 3.16 5.75
CA VAL A 147 10.36 4.04 4.61
C VAL A 147 8.84 4.28 4.52
N LEU A 148 8.03 3.26 4.82
CA LEU A 148 6.57 3.40 4.85
C LEU A 148 6.09 4.34 5.96
N ARG A 149 6.68 4.23 7.17
CA ARG A 149 6.40 5.15 8.28
C ARG A 149 6.69 6.58 7.89
N ASP A 150 7.85 6.83 7.27
CA ASP A 150 8.24 8.17 6.84
C ASP A 150 7.32 8.70 5.74
N GLN A 151 6.97 7.84 4.77
CA GLN A 151 6.03 8.21 3.72
C GLN A 151 4.66 8.62 4.27
N ALA A 152 4.10 7.81 5.17
CA ALA A 152 2.81 8.12 5.78
C ALA A 152 2.88 9.37 6.67
N MET A 153 3.98 9.60 7.41
CA MET A 153 4.15 10.82 8.21
C MET A 153 4.25 12.07 7.34
N ARG A 154 4.95 12.00 6.20
CA ARG A 154 5.00 13.11 5.23
C ARG A 154 3.64 13.43 4.65
N ALA A 155 2.88 12.40 4.26
CA ALA A 155 1.52 12.58 3.77
C ALA A 155 0.60 13.16 4.87
N LEU A 156 0.73 12.68 6.11
CA LEU A 156 -0.02 13.18 7.26
C LEU A 156 0.27 14.66 7.53
N GLY A 157 1.52 15.09 7.43
CA GLY A 157 1.95 16.47 7.67
C GLY A 157 1.60 17.47 6.56
N ASP A 158 1.16 17.00 5.39
CA ASP A 158 0.91 17.86 4.23
C ASP A 158 -0.47 18.53 4.28
N PRO A 159 -0.56 19.87 4.41
CA PRO A 159 -1.83 20.57 4.58
C PRO A 159 -2.72 20.60 3.33
N HIS A 160 -2.20 20.16 2.18
CA HIS A 160 -2.93 20.16 0.91
C HIS A 160 -3.36 18.76 0.47
N MET A 161 -3.16 17.74 1.31
CA MET A 161 -3.66 16.41 1.03
C MET A 161 -5.17 16.35 1.21
N THR A 162 -5.85 15.85 0.18
CA THR A 162 -7.29 15.57 0.21
C THR A 162 -7.53 14.07 0.40
N PRO A 163 -8.73 13.64 0.83
CA PRO A 163 -9.04 12.22 0.93
C PRO A 163 -8.81 11.42 -0.37
N ARG A 164 -9.09 12.04 -1.53
CA ARG A 164 -8.81 11.44 -2.85
C ARG A 164 -7.32 11.23 -3.08
N ALA A 165 -6.52 12.28 -2.84
CA ALA A 165 -5.08 12.21 -2.98
C ALA A 165 -4.47 11.17 -2.03
N PHE A 166 -4.99 11.04 -0.80
CA PHE A 166 -4.58 9.98 0.14
C PHE A 166 -4.87 8.58 -0.43
N GLY A 167 -6.06 8.34 -0.97
CA GLY A 167 -6.42 7.04 -1.58
C GLY A 167 -5.48 6.65 -2.72
N VAL A 168 -5.19 7.58 -3.64
CA VAL A 168 -4.26 7.34 -4.75
C VAL A 168 -2.82 7.16 -4.25
N LEU A 169 -2.37 7.98 -3.28
CA LEU A 169 -1.02 7.88 -2.73
C LEU A 169 -0.80 6.57 -1.97
N ALA A 170 -1.78 6.12 -1.19
CA ALA A 170 -1.70 4.85 -0.48
C ALA A 170 -1.60 3.67 -1.45
N ALA A 171 -2.41 3.69 -2.52
CA ALA A 171 -2.35 2.69 -3.59
C ALA A 171 -0.99 2.69 -4.29
N ALA A 172 -0.48 3.88 -4.64
CA ALA A 172 0.81 4.05 -5.30
C ALA A 172 1.98 3.56 -4.43
N THR A 173 1.97 3.93 -3.14
CA THR A 173 2.97 3.51 -2.16
C THR A 173 2.95 1.98 -2.02
N THR A 174 1.76 1.38 -2.00
CA THR A 174 1.59 -0.08 -1.93
C THR A 174 2.19 -0.80 -3.14
N LEU A 175 1.90 -0.34 -4.35
CA LEU A 175 2.46 -0.96 -5.55
C LEU A 175 3.98 -0.78 -5.64
N PHE A 176 4.48 0.36 -5.17
CA PHE A 176 5.92 0.61 -5.08
C PHE A 176 6.60 -0.09 -3.91
N SER A 177 5.90 -0.44 -2.82
CA SER A 177 6.48 -1.19 -1.71
C SER A 177 6.60 -2.67 -2.06
N MET A 178 5.87 -3.17 -3.05
CA MET A 178 6.05 -4.53 -3.57
C MET A 178 7.30 -4.65 -4.43
N ALA A 179 8.06 -5.72 -4.26
CA ALA A 179 9.22 -6.04 -5.11
C ALA A 179 8.77 -6.51 -6.51
N PRO A 180 9.32 -5.98 -7.62
CA PRO A 180 9.01 -6.49 -8.98
C PRO A 180 9.45 -7.95 -9.08
N GLY A 181 8.84 -8.75 -9.95
CA GLY A 181 9.04 -10.21 -10.00
C GLY A 181 10.51 -10.62 -10.10
N GLU A 182 11.28 -9.89 -10.92
CA GLU A 182 12.73 -10.06 -11.05
C GLU A 182 13.49 -9.90 -9.71
N LEU A 183 13.10 -8.93 -8.88
CA LEU A 183 13.69 -8.71 -7.55
C LEU A 183 13.07 -9.66 -6.51
N ALA A 184 11.76 -9.86 -6.55
CA ALA A 184 11.01 -10.73 -5.64
C ALA A 184 11.54 -12.18 -5.71
N SER A 185 11.91 -12.64 -6.90
CA SER A 185 12.53 -13.95 -7.12
C SER A 185 13.87 -14.14 -6.41
N LYS A 186 14.58 -13.05 -6.08
CA LYS A 186 15.86 -13.07 -5.38
C LYS A 186 15.70 -13.14 -3.85
N ALA A 187 14.48 -13.05 -3.33
CA ALA A 187 14.23 -13.15 -1.90
C ALA A 187 14.56 -14.56 -1.38
N GLY A 188 15.17 -14.64 -0.19
CA GLY A 188 15.44 -15.91 0.47
C GLY A 188 14.16 -16.72 0.65
N ASN A 189 14.13 -17.96 0.15
CA ASN A 189 12.96 -18.81 0.13
C ASN A 189 11.76 -18.28 -0.69
N ALA A 190 11.96 -17.46 -1.73
CA ALA A 190 10.86 -16.98 -2.60
C ALA A 190 9.96 -18.11 -3.14
N ALA A 191 10.53 -19.29 -3.40
CA ALA A 191 9.80 -20.51 -3.78
C ALA A 191 8.87 -21.08 -2.68
N ARG A 192 8.80 -20.46 -1.50
CA ARG A 192 7.88 -20.79 -0.41
C ARG A 192 6.73 -19.81 -0.27
N LEU A 193 6.57 -18.87 -1.23
CA LEU A 193 5.40 -17.99 -1.28
C LEU A 193 4.12 -18.84 -1.17
N LYS A 194 3.31 -18.54 -0.14
CA LYS A 194 2.17 -19.38 0.26
C LYS A 194 1.11 -19.50 -0.83
N ASP A 195 0.82 -18.41 -1.54
CA ASP A 195 0.01 -18.50 -2.75
C ASP A 195 0.89 -18.88 -3.94
N GLN A 196 0.76 -20.12 -4.39
CA GLN A 196 1.51 -20.62 -5.54
C GLN A 196 1.10 -19.95 -6.85
N ARG A 197 -0.17 -19.53 -7.00
CA ARG A 197 -0.64 -18.87 -8.24
C ARG A 197 0.00 -17.51 -8.40
N ALA A 198 0.18 -16.79 -7.29
CA ALA A 198 0.84 -15.48 -7.27
C ALA A 198 2.27 -15.51 -7.84
N ARG A 199 2.94 -16.67 -7.82
CA ARG A 199 4.26 -16.83 -8.45
C ARG A 199 4.22 -16.69 -9.96
N PHE A 200 3.10 -17.04 -10.60
CA PHE A 200 2.94 -16.98 -12.05
C PHE A 200 2.21 -15.70 -12.48
N SER A 201 1.29 -15.18 -11.66
CA SER A 201 0.52 -13.96 -11.96
C SER A 201 1.19 -12.66 -11.50
N TRP A 202 2.36 -12.70 -10.87
CA TRP A 202 2.94 -11.57 -10.15
C TRP A 202 2.99 -10.26 -10.93
N GLU A 203 3.63 -10.25 -12.11
CA GLU A 203 3.72 -9.04 -12.92
C GLU A 203 2.42 -8.71 -13.65
N ASP A 204 1.53 -9.69 -13.86
CA ASP A 204 0.18 -9.42 -14.37
C ASP A 204 -0.64 -8.65 -13.35
N ASP A 205 -0.70 -9.12 -12.10
CA ASP A 205 -1.39 -8.46 -10.99
C ASP A 205 -0.83 -7.04 -10.78
N ARG A 206 0.49 -6.87 -10.85
CA ARG A 206 1.15 -5.56 -10.78
C ARG A 206 0.81 -4.65 -11.93
N ASN A 207 0.88 -5.13 -13.17
CA ASN A 207 0.59 -4.31 -14.33
C ASN A 207 -0.89 -3.92 -14.36
N GLU A 208 -1.80 -4.82 -14.01
CA GLU A 208 -3.22 -4.50 -13.85
C GLU A 208 -3.44 -3.41 -12.81
N ALA A 209 -2.85 -3.55 -11.62
CA ALA A 209 -2.98 -2.55 -10.57
C ALA A 209 -2.39 -1.18 -10.96
N LYS A 210 -1.29 -1.16 -11.74
CA LYS A 210 -0.73 0.09 -12.30
C LYS A 210 -1.71 0.77 -13.25
N GLU A 211 -2.43 0.03 -14.09
CA GLU A 211 -3.45 0.60 -14.98
C GLU A 211 -4.62 1.18 -14.17
N ARG A 212 -5.11 0.45 -13.16
CA ARG A 212 -6.14 0.95 -12.22
C ARG A 212 -5.68 2.24 -11.52
N LEU A 213 -4.42 2.28 -11.08
CA LEU A 213 -3.81 3.44 -10.44
C LEU A 213 -3.68 4.63 -11.40
N ALA A 214 -3.31 4.39 -12.66
CA ALA A 214 -3.20 5.45 -13.67
C ALA A 214 -4.55 6.13 -13.91
N VAL A 215 -5.64 5.35 -14.01
CA VAL A 215 -7.00 5.89 -14.14
C VAL A 215 -7.39 6.69 -12.88
N ALA A 216 -7.13 6.15 -11.69
CA ALA A 216 -7.46 6.82 -10.44
C ALA A 216 -6.70 8.15 -10.29
N HIS A 217 -5.41 8.18 -10.63
CA HIS A 217 -4.59 9.39 -10.60
C HIS A 217 -5.02 10.42 -11.64
N ALA A 218 -5.29 10.00 -12.87
CA ALA A 218 -5.77 10.90 -13.94
C ALA A 218 -7.13 11.55 -13.61
N SER A 219 -7.95 10.91 -12.77
CA SER A 219 -9.23 11.47 -12.30
C SER A 219 -9.10 12.56 -11.24
N LEU A 220 -7.90 12.75 -10.67
CA LEU A 220 -7.66 13.80 -9.69
C LEU A 220 -7.53 15.17 -10.37
N PRO A 221 -7.88 16.28 -9.70
CA PRO A 221 -7.48 17.61 -10.13
C PRO A 221 -5.96 17.75 -10.28
N PRO A 222 -5.44 18.59 -11.19
CA PRO A 222 -4.01 18.74 -11.43
C PRO A 222 -3.17 19.02 -10.18
N ALA A 223 -3.68 19.82 -9.25
CA ALA A 223 -3.00 20.10 -7.98
C ALA A 223 -2.85 18.85 -7.10
N GLU A 224 -3.88 17.99 -7.05
CA GLU A 224 -3.83 16.71 -6.34
C GLU A 224 -2.90 15.71 -7.07
N GLN A 225 -2.91 15.69 -8.41
CA GLN A 225 -1.99 14.87 -9.20
C GLN A 225 -0.53 15.21 -8.91
N ALA A 226 -0.18 16.50 -8.97
CA ALA A 226 1.16 17.00 -8.68
C ALA A 226 1.59 16.67 -7.24
N ARG A 227 0.65 16.75 -6.30
CA ARG A 227 0.88 16.40 -4.90
C ARG A 227 1.23 14.92 -4.72
N VAL A 228 0.46 14.03 -5.34
CA VAL A 228 0.75 12.59 -5.31
C VAL A 228 2.13 12.32 -5.94
N MET A 229 2.44 12.95 -7.09
CA MET A 229 3.74 12.78 -7.76
C MET A 229 4.91 13.29 -6.91
N HIS A 230 4.74 14.41 -6.20
CA HIS A 230 5.74 14.93 -5.26
C HIS A 230 6.10 13.89 -4.18
N HIS A 231 5.07 13.34 -3.54
CA HIS A 231 5.23 12.31 -2.51
C HIS A 231 5.86 11.03 -3.08
N MET A 232 5.41 10.59 -4.25
CA MET A 232 5.94 9.38 -4.91
C MET A 232 7.38 9.54 -5.40
N GLY A 233 7.78 10.73 -5.85
CA GLY A 233 9.17 11.02 -6.23
C GLY A 233 10.14 10.80 -5.08
N ARG A 234 9.78 11.28 -3.89
CA ARG A 234 10.59 11.08 -2.66
C ARG A 234 10.61 9.62 -2.24
N PHE A 235 9.44 8.96 -2.23
CA PHE A 235 9.34 7.54 -1.87
C PHE A 235 10.15 6.63 -2.81
N ALA A 236 10.08 6.90 -4.12
CA ALA A 236 10.85 6.16 -5.12
C ALA A 236 12.36 6.31 -4.91
N ALA A 237 12.83 7.51 -4.56
CA ALA A 237 14.24 7.77 -4.25
C ALA A 237 14.71 7.01 -3.00
N GLU A 238 13.89 6.95 -1.94
CA GLU A 238 14.26 6.27 -0.68
C GLU A 238 14.31 4.75 -0.80
N ILE A 239 13.37 4.15 -1.52
CA ILE A 239 13.46 2.71 -1.78
C ILE A 239 14.60 2.43 -2.78
N GLY A 240 14.78 3.27 -3.79
CA GLY A 240 15.86 3.11 -4.78
C GLY A 240 15.82 1.79 -5.56
N GLY A 241 17.00 1.20 -5.81
CA GLY A 241 17.16 -0.12 -6.44
C GLY A 241 16.96 -0.13 -7.96
N GLY A 242 17.33 0.94 -8.67
CA GLY A 242 17.16 1.05 -10.13
C GLY A 242 15.70 1.14 -10.58
N ARG A 243 14.77 1.38 -9.64
CA ARG A 243 13.35 1.49 -9.92
C ARG A 243 13.04 2.89 -10.45
N LYS A 244 12.26 2.93 -11.53
CA LYS A 244 11.89 4.16 -12.23
C LYS A 244 10.47 4.54 -11.83
N LEU A 245 10.26 5.80 -11.48
CA LEU A 245 8.94 6.40 -11.45
C LEU A 245 8.62 6.91 -12.86
N GLU A 246 7.40 6.68 -13.32
CA GLU A 246 6.93 7.31 -14.56
C GLU A 246 6.77 8.82 -14.37
N VAL A 247 6.98 9.59 -15.45
CA VAL A 247 6.99 11.06 -15.36
C VAL A 247 5.62 11.61 -14.99
N SER A 248 4.54 11.02 -15.52
CA SER A 248 3.17 11.50 -15.35
C SER A 248 2.28 10.56 -14.53
N ARG A 249 2.84 9.47 -13.98
CA ARG A 249 2.07 8.46 -13.24
C ARG A 249 2.75 8.09 -11.93
N PRO A 250 1.99 7.86 -10.85
CA PRO A 250 2.54 7.49 -9.55
C PRO A 250 2.94 6.01 -9.47
N SER A 251 3.34 5.41 -10.58
CA SER A 251 3.73 4.01 -10.75
C SER A 251 5.08 3.89 -11.45
N SER A 252 5.69 2.70 -11.35
CA SER A 252 6.79 2.35 -12.24
C SER A 252 6.26 1.88 -13.60
N PRO A 253 7.04 2.01 -14.68
CA PRO A 253 6.64 1.51 -15.99
C PRO A 253 6.24 0.03 -15.95
N ARG A 254 5.46 -0.41 -16.94
CA ARG A 254 5.08 -1.82 -17.04
C ARG A 254 6.31 -2.71 -17.15
N ARG A 255 6.17 -3.93 -16.66
CA ARG A 255 7.24 -4.94 -16.68
C ARG A 255 6.80 -6.17 -17.44
N GLN A 256 7.77 -6.89 -17.98
CA GLN A 256 7.53 -8.13 -18.71
C GLN A 256 6.93 -9.17 -17.77
N ARG A 257 5.93 -9.91 -18.28
CA ARG A 257 5.24 -10.98 -17.53
C ARG A 257 6.17 -12.14 -17.18
N GLN A 258 7.04 -12.49 -18.12
CA GLN A 258 7.94 -13.62 -18.01
C GLN A 258 9.33 -13.14 -17.57
N GLY A 259 9.93 -13.87 -16.64
CA GLY A 259 11.31 -13.69 -16.20
C GLY A 259 12.19 -14.83 -16.70
N THR A 260 13.38 -14.97 -16.11
CA THR A 260 14.28 -16.10 -16.37
C THR A 260 13.58 -17.44 -16.15
N VAL A 261 13.78 -18.38 -17.07
CA VAL A 261 13.25 -19.75 -16.95
C VAL A 261 13.72 -20.37 -15.62
N GLY A 262 12.79 -20.97 -14.87
CA GLY A 262 13.07 -21.59 -13.58
C GLY A 262 13.08 -20.63 -12.38
N ALA A 263 12.86 -19.33 -12.57
CA ALA A 263 12.71 -18.39 -11.47
C ALA A 263 11.51 -18.75 -10.57
N PRO A 264 11.62 -18.62 -9.23
CA PRO A 264 10.55 -18.99 -8.31
C PRO A 264 9.32 -18.07 -8.41
N ILE A 265 9.48 -16.87 -8.93
CA ILE A 265 8.43 -15.89 -9.23
C ILE A 265 8.67 -15.34 -10.64
N GLN A 266 7.65 -15.40 -11.48
CA GLN A 266 7.69 -14.86 -12.84
C GLN A 266 7.64 -13.32 -12.81
N GLY A 267 8.42 -12.73 -13.71
CA GLY A 267 8.48 -11.29 -13.90
C GLY A 267 9.86 -10.85 -14.34
N GLY A 268 9.88 -9.96 -15.33
CA GLY A 268 11.10 -9.52 -15.98
C GLY A 268 11.44 -8.04 -15.76
N GLY A 269 12.29 -7.54 -16.66
CA GLY A 269 12.64 -6.14 -16.74
C GLY A 269 11.47 -5.25 -17.17
N TYR A 270 11.74 -3.96 -17.37
CA TYR A 270 10.75 -3.06 -17.96
C TYR A 270 10.37 -3.52 -19.36
N ASP A 271 9.09 -3.40 -19.68
CA ASP A 271 8.60 -3.63 -21.02
C ASP A 271 9.12 -2.50 -21.93
N PRO A 272 9.93 -2.80 -22.96
CA PRO A 272 10.49 -1.78 -23.85
C PRO A 272 9.41 -1.07 -24.68
N PHE A 273 8.21 -1.65 -24.81
CA PHE A 273 7.08 -1.06 -25.52
C PHE A 273 6.09 -0.34 -24.60
N SER A 274 6.36 -0.31 -23.29
CA SER A 274 5.58 0.51 -22.34
C SER A 274 5.83 1.98 -22.64
N SER A 275 4.86 2.66 -23.25
CA SER A 275 4.94 4.11 -23.38
C SER A 275 4.98 4.73 -21.98
N THR A 276 5.97 5.58 -21.74
CA THR A 276 6.15 6.33 -20.48
C THR A 276 5.17 7.51 -20.35
N SER A 277 4.22 7.62 -21.28
CA SER A 277 3.37 8.80 -21.49
C SER A 277 1.98 8.48 -22.08
N GLY A 278 1.60 7.21 -22.23
CA GLY A 278 0.29 6.85 -22.80
C GLY A 278 -0.90 7.12 -21.88
N ALA A 279 -2.10 7.20 -22.44
CA ALA A 279 -3.34 7.05 -21.67
C ALA A 279 -3.44 5.62 -21.08
N PRO A 280 -4.26 5.37 -20.05
CA PRO A 280 -4.49 4.01 -19.55
C PRO A 280 -4.88 3.07 -20.70
N SER A 281 -4.27 1.90 -20.75
CA SER A 281 -4.43 0.94 -21.86
C SER A 281 -5.79 0.23 -21.86
N ILE A 282 -6.59 0.43 -20.82
CA ILE A 282 -7.86 -0.25 -20.58
C ILE A 282 -8.97 0.80 -20.42
N GLY A 283 -10.14 0.57 -21.04
CA GLY A 283 -11.37 1.36 -20.86
C GLY A 283 -12.00 1.21 -19.47
N LEU A 284 -11.18 1.22 -18.41
CA LEU A 284 -11.61 1.21 -17.03
C LEU A 284 -12.21 2.57 -16.67
N ALA A 285 -13.42 2.57 -16.14
CA ALA A 285 -14.02 3.77 -15.59
C ALA A 285 -13.23 4.24 -14.34
N PRO A 286 -13.16 5.55 -14.08
CA PRO A 286 -12.68 6.07 -12.80
C PRO A 286 -13.44 5.42 -11.64
N HIS A 287 -12.70 5.01 -10.62
CA HIS A 287 -13.33 4.55 -9.40
C HIS A 287 -14.04 5.72 -8.72
N ALA A 288 -15.33 5.55 -8.42
CA ALA A 288 -16.21 6.66 -8.07
C ALA A 288 -16.07 7.11 -6.60
N ASP A 289 -15.57 6.24 -5.72
CA ASP A 289 -15.50 6.50 -4.28
C ASP A 289 -14.04 6.65 -3.79
N PRO A 290 -13.63 7.86 -3.40
CA PRO A 290 -12.29 8.16 -2.87
C PRO A 290 -11.86 7.25 -1.70
N GLN A 291 -12.79 6.83 -0.85
CA GLN A 291 -12.49 6.02 0.33
C GLN A 291 -12.12 4.58 -0.02
N THR A 292 -12.54 4.10 -1.19
CA THR A 292 -12.29 2.74 -1.67
C THR A 292 -11.33 2.69 -2.85
N THR A 293 -10.72 3.81 -3.24
CA THR A 293 -9.71 3.87 -4.33
C THR A 293 -8.53 2.94 -4.09
N SER A 294 -7.90 2.99 -2.91
CA SER A 294 -6.77 2.11 -2.60
C SER A 294 -7.18 0.64 -2.54
N LEU A 295 -8.41 0.39 -2.12
CA LEU A 295 -9.00 -0.94 -2.07
C LEU A 295 -9.16 -1.54 -3.46
N TYR A 296 -9.74 -0.79 -4.39
CA TYR A 296 -9.92 -1.18 -5.78
C TYR A 296 -8.58 -1.40 -6.50
N VAL A 297 -7.62 -0.49 -6.35
CA VAL A 297 -6.32 -0.61 -7.04
C VAL A 297 -5.54 -1.83 -6.58
N THR A 298 -5.61 -2.17 -5.30
CA THR A 298 -4.78 -3.25 -4.70
C THR A 298 -5.46 -4.61 -4.65
N GLU A 299 -6.71 -4.72 -5.10
CA GLU A 299 -7.49 -5.98 -5.19
C GLU A 299 -6.71 -7.14 -5.83
N PRO A 300 -5.93 -6.96 -6.94
CA PRO A 300 -5.22 -8.09 -7.58
C PRO A 300 -4.29 -8.87 -6.64
N PHE A 301 -3.82 -8.26 -5.55
CA PHE A 301 -2.92 -8.87 -4.56
C PHE A 301 -3.64 -9.51 -3.37
N ARG A 302 -4.95 -9.77 -3.49
CA ARG A 302 -5.74 -10.45 -2.46
C ARG A 302 -6.20 -11.80 -2.98
N VAL A 303 -6.20 -12.80 -2.10
CA VAL A 303 -6.72 -14.13 -2.42
C VAL A 303 -8.24 -14.04 -2.55
N GLN A 304 -8.81 -14.62 -3.62
CA GLN A 304 -10.26 -14.75 -3.75
C GLN A 304 -10.81 -15.68 -2.65
N ARG A 305 -11.89 -15.27 -1.99
CA ARG A 305 -12.41 -15.90 -0.77
C ARG A 305 -13.74 -16.60 -0.97
N ARG A 306 -14.46 -16.32 -2.05
CA ARG A 306 -15.74 -16.99 -2.34
C ARG A 306 -15.62 -17.69 -3.69
N LYS A 307 -15.88 -18.99 -3.69
CA LYS A 307 -16.35 -19.72 -4.87
C LYS A 307 -17.85 -19.92 -4.69
#